data_AF-A0A1W2G982-F1
#
_entry.id   AF-A0A1W2G982-F1
#
_cell.length_a   1.000
_cell.length_b   1.000
_cell.length_c   1.000
_cell.angle_alpha   90.00
_cell.angle_beta   90.00
_cell.angle_gamma   90.00
#
_symmetry.space_group_name_H-M   'P 1'
#
loop_
_entity.id
_entity.type
_entity.pdbx_description
1 polymer ?
#
loop_
_entity_poly.entity_id
_entity_poly.type
_entity_poly.pdbx_seq_one_letter_code
_entity_poly.pdbx_strand_id
1 'polypeptide(L)'
;MSAEKKTTAISSILVILTSIAVLHLVNLIHNELTIDLAMEPVKHLSDARHLIVNGDYKHAIQELDDAMMKMRVIEQYTDSSSIAFMEQAVEDLELVEKEMRMDNLEEDDLNRAFFNALNSIAYACMTISENNLDKGEKYRAMQFMNATFAEMIASLKFVEDEHLKHKEEKVIAHVREIIDKMESTKYTFKFDYDMVNHELEELIEK
;
A
#
# COMPACT_ATOMS: atom_id res chain seq x y z
N MET A 1 52.54 22.08 18.80
CA MET A 1 51.65 20.90 18.64
C MET A 1 52.32 19.92 17.69
N SER A 2 52.66 18.72 18.19
CA SER A 2 53.40 17.67 17.46
C SER A 2 52.72 17.31 16.14
N ALA A 3 53.51 17.06 15.09
CA ALA A 3 53.04 16.61 13.77
C ALA A 3 52.15 15.35 13.88
N GLU A 4 52.41 14.48 14.86
CA GLU A 4 51.60 13.29 15.15
C GLU A 4 50.15 13.59 15.53
N LYS A 5 49.90 14.72 16.23
CA LYS A 5 48.53 15.15 16.59
C LYS A 5 47.75 15.63 15.36
N LYS A 6 48.43 16.14 14.33
CA LYS A 6 47.80 16.57 13.08
C LYS A 6 47.44 15.38 12.19
N THR A 7 48.34 14.40 12.06
CA THR A 7 48.06 13.18 11.28
C THR A 7 46.94 12.35 11.89
N THR A 8 46.94 12.15 13.21
CA THR A 8 45.83 11.44 13.89
C THR A 8 44.49 12.16 13.72
N ALA A 9 44.44 13.50 13.86
CA ALA A 9 43.20 14.26 13.66
C ALA A 9 42.67 14.16 12.21
N ILE A 10 43.56 14.22 11.21
CA ILE A 10 43.17 14.08 9.79
C ILE A 10 42.63 12.66 9.52
N SER A 11 43.30 11.62 10.03
CA SER A 11 42.83 10.24 9.90
C SER A 11 41.47 10.02 10.56
N SER A 12 41.23 10.59 11.75
CA SER A 12 39.92 10.50 12.42
C SER A 12 38.81 11.20 11.65
N ILE A 13 39.07 12.38 11.07
CA ILE A 13 38.09 13.09 10.24
C ILE A 13 37.75 12.26 8.99
N LEU A 14 38.76 11.66 8.35
CA LEU A 14 38.55 10.83 7.17
C LEU A 14 37.67 9.61 7.48
N VAL A 15 37.90 8.96 8.62
CA VAL A 15 37.08 7.82 9.07
C VAL A 15 35.64 8.24 9.34
N ILE A 16 35.41 9.39 9.99
CA ILE A 16 34.06 9.89 10.25
C ILE A 16 33.34 10.16 8.93
N LEU A 17 34.00 10.82 7.98
CA LEU A 17 33.41 11.13 6.69
C LEU A 17 33.09 9.87 5.87
N THR A 18 33.98 8.86 5.88
CA THR A 18 33.68 7.59 5.21
C THR A 18 32.58 6.81 5.92
N SER A 19 32.52 6.81 7.25
CA SER A 19 31.41 6.20 8.00
C SER A 19 30.07 6.87 7.68
N ILE A 20 30.02 8.21 7.61
CA ILE A 20 28.80 8.95 7.22
C ILE A 20 28.41 8.61 5.79
N ALA A 21 29.37 8.59 4.85
CA ALA A 21 29.09 8.26 3.46
C ALA A 21 28.56 6.83 3.30
N VAL A 22 29.15 5.85 4.00
CA VAL A 22 28.68 4.46 4.02
C VAL A 22 27.28 4.37 4.63
N LEU A 23 27.04 5.05 5.75
CA LEU A 23 25.70 5.07 6.39
C LEU A 23 24.65 5.69 5.46
N HIS A 24 25.01 6.75 4.74
CA HIS A 24 24.11 7.39 3.78
C HIS A 24 23.84 6.48 2.57
N LEU A 25 24.84 5.73 2.10
CA LEU A 25 24.68 4.73 1.05
C LEU A 25 23.78 3.57 1.52
N VAL A 26 23.97 3.07 2.74
CA VAL A 26 23.13 2.03 3.33
C VAL A 26 21.68 2.51 3.46
N ASN A 27 21.48 3.76 3.87
CA ASN A 27 20.15 4.39 3.96
C ASN A 27 19.50 4.57 2.58
N LEU A 28 20.26 4.91 1.54
CA LEU A 28 19.75 4.97 0.16
C LEU A 28 19.41 3.58 -0.40
N ILE A 29 20.09 2.53 0.07
CA ILE A 29 19.80 1.14 -0.31
C ILE A 29 18.59 0.60 0.49
N HIS A 30 18.35 1.10 1.70
CA HIS A 30 17.16 0.85 2.51
C HIS A 30 16.14 1.98 2.32
N ASN A 31 15.72 2.25 1.08
CA ASN A 31 14.45 2.97 0.91
C ASN A 31 13.37 2.04 1.49
N GLU A 32 12.86 2.36 2.67
CA GLU A 32 11.73 1.66 3.28
C GLU A 32 10.44 2.34 2.81
N LEU A 33 9.43 1.54 2.44
CA LEU A 33 8.10 2.09 2.16
C LEU A 33 7.54 2.71 3.45
N THR A 34 7.22 4.00 3.41
CA THR A 34 6.52 4.68 4.51
C THR A 34 5.01 4.50 4.35
N ILE A 35 4.29 4.61 5.47
CA ILE A 35 2.82 4.55 5.44
C ILE A 35 2.22 5.66 4.57
N ASP A 36 2.82 6.85 4.58
CA ASP A 36 2.37 7.97 3.75
C ASP A 36 2.45 7.61 2.26
N LEU A 37 3.55 6.98 1.83
CA LEU A 37 3.73 6.53 0.44
C LEU A 37 2.76 5.40 0.08
N ALA A 38 2.47 4.49 1.02
CA ALA A 38 1.50 3.41 0.78
C ALA A 38 0.06 3.92 0.66
N MET A 39 -0.26 5.04 1.32
CA MET A 39 -1.60 5.66 1.28
C MET A 39 -1.80 6.66 0.13
N GLU A 40 -0.72 7.13 -0.53
CA GLU A 40 -0.80 8.03 -1.68
C GLU A 40 -1.75 7.56 -2.80
N PRO A 41 -1.71 6.29 -3.28
CA PRO A 41 -2.63 5.86 -4.34
C PRO A 41 -4.09 5.96 -3.92
N VAL A 42 -4.43 5.65 -2.66
CA VAL A 42 -5.80 5.73 -2.14
C VAL A 42 -6.33 7.17 -2.17
N LYS A 43 -5.46 8.14 -1.84
CA LYS A 43 -5.80 9.56 -1.92
C LYS A 43 -6.12 9.95 -3.37
N HIS A 44 -5.25 9.59 -4.30
CA HIS A 44 -5.43 9.87 -5.73
C HIS A 44 -6.70 9.19 -6.28
N LEU A 45 -7.00 7.94 -5.90
CA LEU A 45 -8.27 7.29 -6.23
C LEU A 45 -9.47 8.10 -5.70
N SER A 46 -9.44 8.50 -4.42
CA SER A 46 -10.53 9.29 -3.84
C SER A 46 -10.75 10.62 -4.57
N ASP A 47 -9.66 11.32 -4.92
CA ASP A 47 -9.70 12.58 -5.66
C ASP A 47 -10.21 12.35 -7.10
N ALA A 48 -9.75 11.29 -7.78
CA ALA A 48 -10.24 10.87 -9.10
C ALA A 48 -11.75 10.65 -9.09
N ARG A 49 -12.29 9.88 -8.12
CA ARG A 49 -13.74 9.62 -8.03
C ARG A 49 -14.52 10.92 -7.84
N HIS A 50 -14.05 11.81 -6.98
CA HIS A 50 -14.71 13.10 -6.76
C HIS A 50 -14.77 13.91 -8.06
N LEU A 51 -13.69 13.94 -8.83
CA LEU A 51 -13.62 14.63 -10.12
C LEU A 51 -14.52 14.00 -11.17
N ILE A 52 -14.59 12.66 -11.25
CA ILE A 52 -15.51 11.92 -12.14
C ILE A 52 -16.97 12.29 -11.85
N VAL A 53 -17.39 12.26 -10.58
CA VAL A 53 -18.77 12.60 -10.17
C VAL A 53 -19.13 14.04 -10.52
N ASN A 54 -18.15 14.95 -10.53
CA ASN A 54 -18.33 16.35 -10.90
C ASN A 54 -18.17 16.62 -12.41
N GLY A 55 -17.91 15.59 -13.22
CA GLY A 55 -17.74 15.70 -14.67
C GLY A 55 -16.38 16.29 -15.11
N ASP A 56 -15.40 16.40 -14.21
CA ASP A 56 -14.05 16.87 -14.53
C ASP A 56 -13.14 15.70 -14.93
N TYR A 57 -13.48 15.07 -16.06
CA TYR A 57 -12.78 13.87 -16.52
C TYR A 57 -11.30 14.09 -16.84
N LYS A 58 -10.93 15.31 -17.25
CA LYS A 58 -9.53 15.61 -17.56
C LYS A 58 -8.64 15.51 -16.32
N HIS A 59 -9.06 16.11 -15.20
CA HIS A 59 -8.28 16.04 -13.97
C HIS A 59 -8.44 14.66 -13.31
N ALA A 60 -9.62 14.04 -13.40
CA ALA A 60 -9.79 12.68 -12.91
C ALA A 60 -8.82 11.68 -13.57
N ILE A 61 -8.60 11.78 -14.88
CA ILE A 61 -7.61 10.96 -15.60
C ILE A 61 -6.20 11.18 -15.02
N GLN A 62 -5.82 12.42 -14.70
CA GLN A 62 -4.52 12.72 -14.11
C GLN A 62 -4.37 12.09 -12.72
N GLU A 63 -5.42 12.14 -11.90
CA GLU A 63 -5.42 11.49 -10.59
C GLU A 63 -5.38 9.95 -10.72
N LEU A 64 -6.01 9.37 -11.75
CA LEU A 64 -5.87 7.93 -12.04
C LEU A 64 -4.43 7.58 -12.46
N ASP A 65 -3.81 8.36 -13.34
CA ASP A 65 -2.41 8.19 -13.74
C ASP A 65 -1.47 8.20 -12.51
N ASP A 66 -1.66 9.17 -11.63
CA ASP A 66 -0.88 9.30 -10.40
C ASP A 66 -1.16 8.13 -9.45
N ALA A 67 -2.42 7.70 -9.27
CA ALA A 67 -2.76 6.53 -8.47
C ALA A 67 -2.04 5.26 -8.97
N MET A 68 -2.12 4.97 -10.27
CA MET A 68 -1.47 3.81 -10.89
C MET A 68 0.06 3.86 -10.74
N MET A 69 0.66 5.04 -10.91
CA MET A 69 2.10 5.21 -10.67
C MET A 69 2.49 4.89 -9.22
N LYS A 70 1.67 5.30 -8.26
CA LYS A 70 1.92 5.08 -6.83
C LYS A 70 1.66 3.63 -6.40
N MET A 71 0.66 2.96 -6.99
CA MET A 71 0.46 1.52 -6.81
C MET A 71 1.71 0.73 -7.21
N ARG A 72 2.33 1.07 -8.35
CA ARG A 72 3.58 0.46 -8.83
C ARG A 72 4.80 0.69 -7.91
N VAL A 73 4.74 1.68 -7.01
CA VAL A 73 5.80 1.88 -5.99
C VAL A 73 5.66 0.83 -4.88
N ILE A 74 4.44 0.46 -4.50
CA ILE A 74 4.17 -0.53 -3.45
C ILE A 74 4.62 -1.93 -3.88
N GLU A 75 4.50 -2.27 -5.18
CA GLU A 75 4.92 -3.55 -5.77
C GLU A 75 6.36 -3.94 -5.40
N GLN A 76 7.25 -2.96 -5.22
CA GLN A 76 8.67 -3.19 -4.89
C GLN A 76 8.89 -3.74 -3.48
N TYR A 77 7.85 -3.77 -2.64
CA TYR A 77 7.92 -4.09 -1.22
C TYR A 77 7.09 -5.31 -0.82
N THR A 78 6.43 -5.95 -1.80
CA THR A 78 5.51 -7.07 -1.55
C THR A 78 5.93 -8.34 -2.32
N ASP A 79 5.16 -9.41 -2.19
CA ASP A 79 5.40 -10.69 -2.86
C ASP A 79 4.81 -10.74 -4.29
N SER A 80 5.10 -11.83 -5.00
CA SER A 80 4.64 -12.02 -6.38
C SER A 80 3.13 -12.09 -6.54
N SER A 81 2.40 -12.57 -5.53
CA SER A 81 0.94 -12.66 -5.60
C SER A 81 0.33 -11.27 -5.50
N SER A 82 0.80 -10.46 -4.54
CA SER A 82 0.40 -9.06 -4.40
C SER A 82 0.72 -8.24 -5.63
N ILE A 83 1.88 -8.47 -6.25
CA ILE A 83 2.25 -7.80 -7.51
C ILE A 83 1.23 -8.12 -8.60
N ALA A 84 0.87 -9.40 -8.78
CA ALA A 84 -0.08 -9.79 -9.84
C ALA A 84 -1.46 -9.13 -9.66
N PHE A 85 -1.98 -9.05 -8.43
CA PHE A 85 -3.25 -8.37 -8.15
C PHE A 85 -3.17 -6.85 -8.33
N MET A 86 -2.02 -6.26 -8.02
CA MET A 86 -1.79 -4.84 -8.25
C MET A 86 -1.71 -4.51 -9.74
N GLU A 87 -1.01 -5.33 -10.53
CA GLU A 87 -0.94 -5.20 -11.99
C GLU A 87 -2.33 -5.31 -12.62
N GLN A 88 -3.13 -6.31 -12.21
CA GLN A 88 -4.52 -6.45 -12.67
C GLN A 88 -5.38 -5.23 -12.34
N ALA A 89 -5.28 -4.72 -11.11
CA ALA A 89 -6.02 -3.51 -10.73
C ALA A 89 -5.58 -2.27 -11.52
N VAL A 90 -4.29 -2.15 -11.84
CA VAL A 90 -3.79 -1.08 -12.71
C VAL A 90 -4.36 -1.22 -14.12
N GLU A 91 -4.41 -2.43 -14.69
CA GLU A 91 -5.04 -2.68 -16.00
C GLU A 91 -6.53 -2.30 -16.02
N ASP A 92 -7.27 -2.62 -14.95
CA ASP A 92 -8.68 -2.22 -14.79
C ASP A 92 -8.84 -0.68 -14.75
N LEU A 93 -7.94 0.03 -14.06
CA LEU A 93 -7.95 1.51 -14.02
C LEU A 93 -7.55 2.14 -15.35
N GLU A 94 -6.62 1.54 -16.10
CA GLU A 94 -6.25 1.98 -17.46
C GLU A 94 -7.45 1.83 -18.42
N LEU A 95 -8.29 0.80 -18.24
CA LEU A 95 -9.53 0.64 -19.00
C LEU A 95 -10.53 1.77 -18.69
N VAL A 96 -10.76 2.07 -17.40
CA VAL A 96 -11.60 3.19 -16.97
C VAL A 96 -11.13 4.52 -17.57
N GLU A 97 -9.82 4.78 -17.54
CA GLU A 97 -9.23 5.98 -18.12
C GLU A 97 -9.52 6.09 -19.63
N LYS A 98 -9.38 4.97 -20.35
CA LYS A 98 -9.67 4.88 -21.78
C LYS A 98 -11.16 5.15 -22.06
N GLU A 99 -12.06 4.60 -21.26
CA GLU A 99 -13.50 4.81 -21.42
C GLU A 99 -13.92 6.25 -21.13
N MET A 100 -13.31 6.88 -20.13
CA MET A 100 -13.48 8.31 -19.88
C MET A 100 -13.06 9.17 -21.08
N ARG A 101 -11.93 8.83 -21.73
CA ARG A 101 -11.46 9.54 -22.92
C ARG A 101 -12.37 9.36 -24.13
N MET A 102 -13.10 8.25 -24.18
CA MET A 102 -14.03 7.89 -25.26
C MET A 102 -15.49 8.30 -24.98
N ASP A 103 -15.76 8.91 -23.82
CA ASP A 103 -17.10 9.31 -23.37
C ASP A 103 -18.09 8.13 -23.30
N ASN A 104 -17.59 6.96 -22.89
CA ASN A 104 -18.38 5.73 -22.76
C ASN A 104 -18.17 5.04 -21.41
N LEU A 105 -17.79 5.79 -20.37
CA LEU A 105 -17.59 5.27 -19.02
C LEU A 105 -18.87 4.63 -18.49
N GLU A 106 -18.80 3.36 -18.13
CA GLU A 106 -19.86 2.65 -17.43
C GLU A 106 -19.62 2.71 -15.91
N GLU A 107 -20.68 2.96 -15.14
CA GLU A 107 -20.56 3.10 -13.68
C GLU A 107 -20.15 1.78 -13.01
N ASP A 108 -20.62 0.65 -13.52
CA ASP A 108 -20.29 -0.68 -13.02
C ASP A 108 -18.79 -1.00 -13.21
N ASP A 109 -18.23 -0.62 -14.35
CA ASP A 109 -16.80 -0.82 -14.66
C ASP A 109 -15.93 0.08 -13.79
N LEU A 110 -16.35 1.33 -13.57
CA LEU A 110 -15.70 2.24 -12.63
C LEU A 110 -15.72 1.69 -11.21
N ASN A 111 -16.88 1.27 -10.72
CA ASN A 111 -17.04 0.76 -9.36
C ASN A 111 -16.20 -0.52 -9.16
N ARG A 112 -16.20 -1.42 -10.14
CA ARG A 112 -15.37 -2.64 -10.12
C ARG A 112 -13.88 -2.31 -10.07
N ALA A 113 -13.39 -1.43 -10.95
CA ALA A 113 -11.97 -1.06 -10.98
C ALA A 113 -11.50 -0.42 -9.67
N PHE A 114 -12.32 0.45 -9.07
CA PHE A 114 -12.02 1.09 -7.79
C PHE A 114 -12.05 0.09 -6.63
N PHE A 115 -13.01 -0.83 -6.63
CA PHE A 115 -13.08 -1.90 -5.64
C PHE A 115 -11.83 -2.79 -5.69
N ASN A 116 -11.46 -3.25 -6.88
CA ASN A 116 -10.28 -4.08 -7.10
C ASN A 116 -9.00 -3.36 -6.70
N ALA A 117 -8.83 -2.10 -7.10
CA ALA A 117 -7.65 -1.31 -6.75
C ALA A 117 -7.48 -1.15 -5.23
N LEU A 118 -8.54 -0.81 -4.51
CA LEU A 118 -8.47 -0.65 -3.06
C LEU A 118 -8.18 -1.98 -2.36
N ASN A 119 -8.76 -3.09 -2.81
CA ASN A 119 -8.50 -4.40 -2.24
C ASN A 119 -7.09 -4.93 -2.57
N SER A 120 -6.56 -4.66 -3.76
CA SER A 120 -5.17 -4.99 -4.12
C SER A 120 -4.17 -4.21 -3.27
N ILE A 121 -4.43 -2.91 -3.00
CA ILE A 121 -3.59 -2.12 -2.08
C ILE A 121 -3.70 -2.69 -0.66
N ALA A 122 -4.92 -3.01 -0.20
CA ALA A 122 -5.15 -3.59 1.13
C ALA A 122 -4.39 -4.89 1.35
N TYR A 123 -4.42 -5.78 0.35
CA TYR A 123 -3.67 -7.03 0.35
C TYR A 123 -2.16 -6.78 0.41
N ALA A 124 -1.63 -5.89 -0.43
CA ALA A 124 -0.21 -5.54 -0.39
C ALA A 124 0.21 -4.94 0.96
N CYS A 125 -0.59 -4.04 1.54
CA CYS A 125 -0.38 -3.50 2.88
C CYS A 125 -0.39 -4.60 3.95
N MET A 126 -1.24 -5.63 3.80
CA MET A 126 -1.31 -6.74 4.74
C MET A 126 -0.06 -7.64 4.68
N THR A 127 0.39 -8.00 3.47
CA THR A 127 1.65 -8.74 3.25
C THR A 127 2.84 -7.96 3.81
N ILE A 128 2.87 -6.64 3.62
CA ILE A 128 3.92 -5.78 4.19
C ILE A 128 3.82 -5.76 5.73
N SER A 129 2.61 -5.71 6.30
CA SER A 129 2.41 -5.80 7.75
C SER A 129 2.97 -7.11 8.31
N GLU A 130 2.65 -8.24 7.68
CA GLU A 130 3.15 -9.57 8.05
C GLU A 130 4.68 -9.60 8.07
N ASN A 131 5.30 -9.14 6.98
CA ASN A 131 6.76 -9.06 6.86
C ASN A 131 7.41 -8.16 7.92
N ASN A 132 6.79 -7.05 8.29
CA ASN A 132 7.28 -6.18 9.37
C ASN A 132 7.15 -6.86 10.73
N LEU A 133 6.07 -7.60 10.97
CA LEU A 133 5.87 -8.31 12.21
C LEU A 133 6.89 -9.44 12.40
N ASP A 134 7.22 -10.17 11.33
CA ASP A 134 8.26 -11.21 11.32
C ASP A 134 9.65 -10.67 11.65
N LYS A 135 9.92 -9.41 11.27
CA LYS A 135 11.14 -8.67 11.63
C LYS A 135 11.13 -8.13 13.06
N GLY A 136 10.01 -8.28 13.79
CA GLY A 136 9.80 -7.71 15.13
C GLY A 136 9.42 -6.23 15.13
N GLU A 137 9.12 -5.64 13.98
CA GLU A 137 8.76 -4.23 13.80
C GLU A 137 7.26 -4.00 14.03
N LYS A 138 6.76 -4.41 15.21
CA LYS A 138 5.33 -4.40 15.55
C LYS A 138 4.62 -3.08 15.25
N TYR A 139 5.25 -1.94 15.59
CA TYR A 139 4.62 -0.63 15.39
C TYR A 139 4.38 -0.35 13.90
N ARG A 140 5.34 -0.69 13.04
CA ARG A 140 5.20 -0.55 11.58
C ARG A 140 4.16 -1.51 11.02
N ALA A 141 4.20 -2.78 11.44
CA ALA A 141 3.17 -3.74 11.07
C ALA A 141 1.77 -3.20 11.38
N MET A 142 1.58 -2.64 12.57
CA MET A 142 0.31 -2.05 12.98
C MET A 142 -0.09 -0.82 12.13
N GLN A 143 0.85 -0.01 11.66
CA GLN A 143 0.54 1.10 10.75
C GLN A 143 -0.01 0.57 9.42
N PHE A 144 0.64 -0.43 8.82
CA PHE A 144 0.19 -1.03 7.57
C PHE A 144 -1.13 -1.79 7.72
N MET A 145 -1.34 -2.51 8.83
CA MET A 145 -2.61 -3.17 9.10
C MET A 145 -3.77 -2.17 9.25
N ASN A 146 -3.52 -0.99 9.84
CA ASN A 146 -4.51 0.08 9.88
C ASN A 146 -4.81 0.67 8.49
N ALA A 147 -3.81 0.72 7.60
CA ALA A 147 -4.03 1.10 6.19
C ALA A 147 -4.90 0.07 5.47
N THR A 148 -4.56 -1.22 5.56
CA THR A 148 -5.40 -2.33 5.05
C THR A 148 -6.85 -2.18 5.50
N PHE A 149 -7.09 -1.97 6.80
CA PHE A 149 -8.44 -1.78 7.33
C PHE A 149 -9.14 -0.56 6.73
N ALA A 150 -8.45 0.57 6.63
CA ALA A 150 -9.03 1.79 6.08
C ALA A 150 -9.38 1.65 4.58
N GLU A 151 -8.54 0.97 3.82
CA GLU A 151 -8.71 0.70 2.39
C GLU A 151 -9.92 -0.20 2.13
N MET A 152 -10.07 -1.29 2.88
CA MET A 152 -11.23 -2.16 2.79
C MET A 152 -12.53 -1.46 3.21
N ILE A 153 -12.50 -0.63 4.27
CA ILE A 153 -13.67 0.19 4.62
C ILE A 153 -14.03 1.17 3.50
N ALA A 154 -13.05 1.68 2.78
CA ALA A 154 -13.28 2.54 1.62
C ALA A 154 -13.83 1.75 0.42
N SER A 155 -13.36 0.52 0.19
CA SER A 155 -13.76 -0.36 -0.92
C SER A 155 -15.26 -0.68 -0.88
N LEU A 156 -15.85 -0.83 0.32
CA LEU A 156 -17.28 -1.10 0.53
C LEU A 156 -18.23 -0.10 -0.16
N LYS A 157 -17.76 1.11 -0.46
CA LYS A 157 -18.56 2.13 -1.16
C LYS A 157 -18.80 1.80 -2.64
N PHE A 158 -17.99 0.90 -3.20
CA PHE A 158 -18.00 0.54 -4.61
C PHE A 158 -18.61 -0.85 -4.85
N VAL A 159 -19.06 -1.52 -3.79
CA VAL A 159 -19.69 -2.85 -3.90
C VAL A 159 -21.20 -2.71 -4.03
N GLU A 160 -21.72 -3.11 -5.19
CA GLU A 160 -23.17 -3.14 -5.43
C GLU A 160 -23.78 -4.52 -5.14
N ASP A 161 -23.01 -5.59 -5.32
CA ASP A 161 -23.45 -6.96 -5.04
C ASP A 161 -23.45 -7.24 -3.54
N GLU A 162 -24.63 -7.55 -2.98
CA GLU A 162 -24.77 -7.70 -1.52
C GLU A 162 -24.09 -8.97 -0.99
N HIS A 163 -23.85 -9.98 -1.83
CA HIS A 163 -23.07 -11.15 -1.42
C HIS A 163 -21.58 -10.81 -1.31
N LEU A 164 -21.03 -10.08 -2.28
CA LEU A 164 -19.66 -9.58 -2.27
C LEU A 164 -19.43 -8.63 -1.10
N LYS A 165 -20.38 -7.74 -0.83
CA LYS A 165 -20.32 -6.82 0.30
C LYS A 165 -20.28 -7.55 1.63
N HIS A 166 -21.10 -8.58 1.81
CA HIS A 166 -21.07 -9.40 3.02
C HIS A 166 -19.73 -10.15 3.18
N LYS A 167 -19.12 -10.59 2.08
CA LYS A 167 -17.77 -11.17 2.12
C LYS A 167 -16.74 -10.13 2.59
N GLU A 168 -16.71 -8.95 1.98
CA GLU A 168 -15.82 -7.85 2.34
C GLU A 168 -15.95 -7.48 3.84
N GLU A 169 -17.19 -7.31 4.33
CA GLU A 169 -17.47 -7.02 5.75
C GLU A 169 -16.92 -8.09 6.70
N LYS A 170 -16.93 -9.36 6.29
CA LYS A 170 -16.37 -10.47 7.07
C LYS A 170 -14.84 -10.35 7.15
N VAL A 171 -14.18 -10.08 6.03
CA VAL A 171 -12.72 -9.92 5.99
C VAL A 171 -12.30 -8.70 6.82
N ILE A 172 -13.03 -7.59 6.72
CA ILE A 172 -12.84 -6.39 7.56
C ILE A 172 -12.92 -6.73 9.06
N ALA A 173 -13.88 -7.58 9.45
CA ALA A 173 -14.01 -8.01 10.85
C ALA A 173 -12.80 -8.83 11.31
N HIS A 174 -12.26 -9.70 10.45
CA HIS A 174 -11.03 -10.46 10.74
C HIS A 174 -9.80 -9.55 10.86
N VAL A 175 -9.62 -8.61 9.92
CA VAL A 175 -8.54 -7.60 9.97
C VAL A 175 -8.61 -6.80 11.27
N ARG A 176 -9.81 -6.35 11.66
CA ARG A 176 -10.01 -5.64 12.93
C ARG A 176 -9.64 -6.49 14.14
N GLU A 177 -9.98 -7.77 14.14
CA GLU A 177 -9.60 -8.68 15.22
C GLU A 177 -8.07 -8.83 15.32
N ILE A 178 -7.35 -8.86 14.19
CA ILE A 178 -5.88 -8.86 14.17
C ILE A 178 -5.36 -7.57 14.79
N ILE A 179 -5.88 -6.40 14.41
CA ILE A 179 -5.49 -5.10 14.99
C ILE A 179 -5.71 -5.10 16.51
N ASP A 180 -6.89 -5.47 16.99
CA ASP A 180 -7.23 -5.47 18.42
C ASP A 180 -6.29 -6.41 19.22
N LYS A 181 -5.94 -7.58 18.64
CA LYS A 181 -4.97 -8.50 19.24
C LYS A 181 -3.54 -7.95 19.20
N MET A 182 -3.14 -7.28 18.12
CA MET A 182 -1.85 -6.59 18.03
C MET A 182 -1.75 -5.51 19.12
N GLU A 183 -2.79 -4.72 19.35
CA GLU A 183 -2.79 -3.67 20.39
C GLU A 183 -2.69 -4.25 21.80
N SER A 184 -3.46 -5.29 22.10
CA SER A 184 -3.58 -5.86 23.44
C SER A 184 -2.40 -6.75 23.87
N THR A 185 -1.58 -7.23 22.93
CA THR A 185 -0.48 -8.15 23.22
C THR A 185 0.89 -7.46 23.18
N LYS A 186 1.81 -7.76 24.12
CA LYS A 186 3.19 -7.23 24.11
C LYS A 186 4.15 -7.99 23.20
N TYR A 187 3.75 -9.15 22.69
CA TYR A 187 4.59 -10.07 21.93
C TYR A 187 4.15 -10.16 20.47
N THR A 188 5.08 -10.55 19.60
CA THR A 188 4.82 -11.07 18.25
C THR A 188 4.03 -12.38 18.37
N PHE A 189 2.70 -12.27 18.44
CA PHE A 189 1.83 -13.42 18.23
C PHE A 189 1.90 -13.80 16.74
N LYS A 190 1.88 -15.10 16.44
CA LYS A 190 1.58 -15.55 15.08
C LYS A 190 0.08 -15.29 14.88
N PHE A 191 -0.26 -14.27 14.10
CA PHE A 191 -1.63 -14.02 13.67
C PHE A 191 -1.95 -14.93 12.48
N ASP A 192 -3.24 -15.19 12.25
CA ASP A 192 -3.68 -16.01 11.13
C ASP A 192 -3.72 -15.17 9.84
N TYR A 193 -2.56 -14.71 9.40
CA TYR A 193 -2.40 -13.97 8.15
C TYR A 193 -2.78 -14.84 6.96
N ASP A 194 -2.46 -16.14 6.99
CA ASP A 194 -2.80 -17.11 5.93
C ASP A 194 -4.31 -17.10 5.61
N MET A 195 -5.17 -17.16 6.63
CA MET A 195 -6.62 -17.13 6.43
C MET A 195 -7.09 -15.80 5.81
N VAL A 196 -6.62 -14.66 6.33
CA VAL A 196 -7.08 -13.35 5.84
C VAL A 196 -6.53 -13.04 4.46
N ASN A 197 -5.27 -13.44 4.16
CA ASN A 197 -4.66 -13.33 2.84
C ASN A 197 -5.51 -14.08 1.82
N HIS A 198 -5.87 -15.33 2.13
CA HIS A 198 -6.71 -16.14 1.25
C HIS A 198 -8.11 -15.54 1.03
N GLU A 199 -8.73 -14.97 2.07
CA GLU A 199 -10.04 -14.33 1.92
C GLU A 199 -9.96 -13.01 1.11
N LEU A 200 -8.86 -12.27 1.19
CA LEU A 200 -8.60 -11.10 0.33
C LEU A 200 -8.37 -11.50 -1.13
N GLU A 201 -7.61 -12.56 -1.38
CA GLU A 201 -7.42 -13.11 -2.73
C GLU A 201 -8.77 -13.47 -3.37
N GLU A 202 -9.66 -14.13 -2.63
CA GLU A 202 -11.02 -14.47 -3.11
C GLU A 202 -11.89 -13.25 -3.46
N LEU A 203 -11.60 -12.08 -2.88
CA LEU A 203 -12.31 -10.83 -3.17
C LEU A 203 -11.84 -10.22 -4.49
N ILE A 204 -10.56 -10.37 -4.82
CA ILE A 204 -9.92 -9.76 -6.00
C ILE A 204 -10.10 -10.62 -7.25
N GLU A 205 -10.10 -11.96 -7.15
CA GLU A 205 -10.17 -12.88 -8.29
C GLU A 205 -11.53 -12.95 -9.02
N LYS A 206 -12.47 -12.03 -8.75
CA LYS A 206 -13.87 -12.08 -9.23
C LYS A 206 -14.23 -11.01 -10.25
#